data_AF-A0A8T2E7Q9-F1
#
_entry.id   AF-A0A8T2E7Q9-F1
#
_cell.length_a   1.000
_cell.length_b   1.000
_cell.length_c   1.000
_cell.angle_alpha   90.00
_cell.angle_beta   90.00
_cell.angle_gamma   90.00
#
_symmetry.space_group_name_H-M   'P 1'
#
loop_
_entity.id
_entity.type
_entity.pdbx_description
1 polymer ?
#
loop_
_entity_poly.entity_id
_entity_poly.type
_entity_poly.pdbx_seq_one_letter_code
_entity_poly.pdbx_strand_id
1 'polypeptide(L)'
;MTGSAPRLSHLPSFIPNSSANGSDDRHKLASYHIVPQRLEFADLLLKPSRSRLPTLLNGSSILVTNNSATSFSIDGVLIIELDIYVDSFIAIHRIAYPLDYTTYGGGSKLISKWPLFTFMLVTVVWFI
;
A
#
# COMPACT_ATOMS: atom_id res chain seq x y z
N MET A 1 1.79 -37.84 -30.94
CA MET A 1 0.75 -36.80 -30.73
C MET A 1 1.17 -35.97 -29.53
N THR A 2 1.94 -34.92 -29.77
CA THR A 2 2.57 -34.08 -28.74
C THR A 2 1.66 -32.89 -28.43
N GLY A 3 1.02 -32.88 -27.27
CA GLY A 3 0.23 -31.75 -26.79
C GLY A 3 1.13 -30.70 -26.16
N SER A 4 1.43 -29.63 -26.88
CA SER A 4 2.18 -28.48 -26.37
C SER A 4 1.30 -27.66 -25.43
N ALA A 5 1.80 -27.38 -24.21
CA ALA A 5 1.16 -26.49 -23.25
C ALA A 5 1.05 -25.05 -23.81
N PRO A 6 -0.03 -24.31 -23.53
CA PRO A 6 -0.19 -22.95 -24.01
C PRO A 6 0.83 -22.02 -23.35
N ARG A 7 1.70 -21.39 -24.15
CA ARG A 7 2.55 -20.27 -23.73
C ARG A 7 1.66 -19.09 -23.35
N LEU A 8 1.62 -18.74 -22.06
CA LEU A 8 1.10 -17.46 -21.58
C LEU A 8 2.07 -16.33 -21.95
N SER A 9 1.96 -15.78 -23.16
CA SER A 9 2.81 -14.68 -23.65
C SER A 9 2.16 -13.30 -23.63
N HIS A 10 1.04 -13.12 -22.93
CA HIS A 10 0.29 -11.86 -22.96
C HIS A 10 -0.18 -11.43 -21.57
N LEU A 11 0.75 -11.19 -20.65
CA LEU A 11 0.51 -10.26 -19.56
C LEU A 11 1.04 -8.89 -20.00
N PRO A 12 0.22 -7.82 -20.00
CA PRO A 12 0.71 -6.48 -20.25
C PRO A 12 1.74 -6.13 -19.17
N SER A 13 3.02 -6.04 -19.58
CA SER A 13 4.11 -5.63 -18.71
C SER A 13 4.11 -4.10 -18.63
N PHE A 14 3.44 -3.56 -17.62
CA PHE A 14 3.48 -2.12 -17.32
C PHE A 14 4.80 -1.80 -16.61
N ILE A 15 5.92 -1.82 -17.35
CA ILE A 15 7.21 -1.28 -16.86
C ILE A 15 7.25 0.20 -17.25
N PRO A 16 7.11 1.14 -16.30
CA PRO A 16 7.24 2.54 -16.63
C PRO A 16 8.70 2.90 -16.92
N ASN A 17 8.91 3.52 -18.08
CA ASN A 17 10.17 4.07 -18.59
C ASN A 17 10.88 4.94 -17.53
N SER A 18 12.16 4.64 -17.25
CA SER A 18 12.95 5.22 -16.15
C SER A 18 13.86 6.35 -16.64
N SER A 19 13.63 7.57 -16.17
CA SER A 19 14.69 8.56 -15.97
C SER A 19 15.07 8.51 -14.49
N ALA A 20 16.35 8.25 -14.22
CA ALA A 20 16.90 8.05 -12.88
C ALA A 20 16.52 9.21 -11.94
N ASN A 21 16.17 8.86 -10.70
CA ASN A 21 15.44 9.61 -9.64
C ASN A 21 13.96 9.21 -9.52
N GLY A 22 13.25 8.99 -10.64
CA GLY A 22 11.83 8.63 -10.57
C GLY A 22 11.52 7.20 -10.13
N SER A 23 12.42 6.24 -10.36
CA SER A 23 12.22 4.82 -10.04
C SER A 23 12.31 4.52 -8.55
N ASP A 24 13.30 5.11 -7.88
CA ASP A 24 13.59 4.84 -6.47
C ASP A 24 12.49 5.43 -5.58
N ASP A 25 12.02 6.62 -5.96
CA ASP A 25 10.92 7.30 -5.31
C ASP A 25 9.59 6.56 -5.50
N ARG A 26 9.37 5.96 -6.68
CA ARG A 26 8.22 5.07 -6.93
C ARG A 26 8.26 3.83 -6.06
N HIS A 27 9.43 3.20 -5.94
CA HIS A 27 9.60 2.01 -5.12
C HIS A 27 9.40 2.33 -3.63
N LYS A 28 9.95 3.45 -3.15
CA LYS A 28 9.73 3.94 -1.78
C LYS A 28 8.26 4.24 -1.51
N LEU A 29 7.58 4.93 -2.42
CA LEU A 29 6.16 5.23 -2.30
C LEU A 29 5.33 3.95 -2.22
N ALA A 30 5.56 2.99 -3.12
CA ALA A 30 4.87 1.70 -3.11
C ALA A 30 5.13 0.92 -1.81
N SER A 31 6.39 0.84 -1.38
CA SER A 31 6.77 0.15 -0.14
C SER A 31 6.18 0.82 1.12
N TYR A 32 5.95 2.13 1.11
CA TYR A 32 5.28 2.83 2.21
C TYR A 32 3.79 2.49 2.31
N HIS A 33 3.13 2.12 1.21
CA HIS A 33 1.72 1.70 1.20
C HIS A 33 1.52 0.22 1.60
N ILE A 34 2.60 -0.51 1.90
CA ILE A 34 2.53 -1.93 2.26
C ILE A 34 2.83 -2.08 3.75
N VAL A 35 1.90 -2.68 4.49
CA VAL A 35 2.08 -3.13 5.88
C VAL A 35 2.46 -4.62 5.86
N PRO A 36 3.61 -5.04 6.44
CA PRO A 36 4.05 -6.43 6.46
C PRO A 36 3.34 -7.27 7.54
N GLN A 37 2.04 -7.03 7.70
CA GLN A 37 1.10 -7.84 8.46
C GLN A 37 -0.23 -7.82 7.70
N ARG A 38 -0.92 -8.94 7.54
CA ARG A 38 -2.31 -8.97 7.01
C ARG A 38 -3.24 -8.37 8.07
N LEU A 39 -3.95 -7.31 7.71
CA LEU A 39 -4.87 -6.61 8.60
C LEU A 39 -6.19 -6.39 7.85
N GLU A 40 -7.22 -7.15 8.22
CA GLU A 40 -8.59 -6.86 7.83
C GLU A 40 -9.09 -5.60 8.56
N PHE A 41 -10.24 -5.05 8.18
CA PHE A 41 -10.74 -3.84 8.86
C PHE A 41 -10.98 -4.07 10.35
N ALA A 42 -11.44 -5.25 10.73
CA ALA A 42 -11.58 -5.63 12.13
C ALA A 42 -10.25 -5.54 12.89
N ASP A 43 -9.13 -5.96 12.28
CA ASP A 43 -7.81 -5.88 12.87
C ASP A 43 -7.31 -4.43 12.96
N LEU A 44 -7.65 -3.60 11.97
CA LEU A 44 -7.33 -2.17 11.96
C LEU A 44 -8.05 -1.43 13.09
N LEU A 45 -9.33 -1.74 13.36
CA LEU A 45 -10.10 -1.13 14.45
C LEU A 45 -9.52 -1.42 15.84
N LEU A 46 -8.84 -2.55 16.01
CA LEU A 46 -8.15 -2.88 17.24
C LEU A 46 -6.87 -2.07 17.46
N LYS A 47 -6.40 -1.34 16.44
CA LYS A 47 -5.22 -0.48 16.56
C LYS A 47 -5.60 0.81 17.29
N PRO A 48 -4.92 1.15 18.41
CA PRO A 48 -5.19 2.39 19.12
C PRO A 48 -4.94 3.61 18.23
N SER A 49 -5.72 4.66 18.39
CA SER A 49 -5.37 5.98 17.85
C SER A 49 -3.96 6.37 18.32
N ARG A 50 -3.18 6.97 17.41
CA ARG A 50 -1.76 7.33 17.57
C ARG A 50 -0.78 6.15 17.60
N SER A 51 -1.24 4.91 17.44
CA SER A 51 -0.35 3.78 17.21
C SER A 51 0.27 3.84 15.80
N ARG A 52 1.32 3.04 15.58
CA ARG A 52 2.06 3.01 14.32
C ARG A 52 2.01 1.62 13.69
N LEU A 53 1.74 1.57 12.40
CA LEU A 53 1.82 0.37 11.58
C LEU A 53 3.20 0.35 10.90
N PRO A 54 3.98 -0.73 11.01
CA PRO A 54 5.22 -0.85 10.25
C PRO A 54 4.91 -0.85 8.75
N THR A 55 5.86 -0.40 7.93
CA THR A 55 5.75 -0.52 6.47
C THR A 55 6.88 -1.37 5.90
N LEU A 56 6.74 -1.79 4.65
CA LEU A 56 7.81 -2.45 3.91
C LEU A 56 8.98 -1.49 3.63
N LEU A 57 8.75 -0.18 3.66
CA LEU A 57 9.81 0.82 3.61
C LEU A 57 10.54 0.89 4.96
N ASN A 58 11.74 0.32 5.00
CA ASN A 58 12.51 0.21 6.25
C ASN A 58 12.65 1.54 7.00
N GLY A 59 12.50 1.50 8.33
CA GLY A 59 12.57 2.67 9.20
C GLY A 59 11.36 3.62 9.12
N SER A 60 10.34 3.30 8.31
CA SER A 60 9.14 4.11 8.15
C SER A 60 7.90 3.42 8.77
N SER A 61 6.93 4.22 9.21
CA SER A 61 5.69 3.71 9.79
C SER A 61 4.52 4.65 9.53
N ILE A 62 3.34 4.08 9.33
CA ILE A 62 2.08 4.79 9.14
C ILE A 62 1.45 5.05 10.50
N LEU A 63 1.02 6.29 10.77
CA LEU A 63 0.31 6.68 11.98
C LEU A 63 -1.19 6.39 11.85
N VAL A 64 -1.75 5.60 12.76
CA VAL A 64 -3.21 5.52 12.93
C VAL A 64 -3.68 6.86 13.50
N THR A 65 -4.29 7.70 12.67
CA THR A 65 -4.69 9.06 13.03
C THR A 65 -6.03 9.07 13.76
N ASN A 66 -6.97 8.26 13.29
CA ASN A 66 -8.28 8.06 13.90
C ASN A 66 -8.67 6.59 13.77
N ASN A 67 -9.13 5.96 14.85
CA ASN A 67 -9.58 4.58 14.88
C ASN A 67 -11.11 4.40 15.00
N SER A 68 -11.88 5.46 14.74
CA SER A 68 -13.35 5.37 14.66
C SER A 68 -13.79 4.53 13.46
N ALA A 69 -14.76 3.64 13.65
CA ALA A 69 -15.30 2.79 12.59
C ALA A 69 -15.91 3.57 11.41
N THR A 70 -16.38 4.80 11.64
CA THR A 70 -16.99 5.65 10.62
C THR A 70 -16.01 6.60 9.93
N SER A 71 -14.79 6.74 10.45
CA SER A 71 -13.83 7.74 9.99
C SER A 71 -12.37 7.31 10.21
N PHE A 72 -12.10 6.02 10.01
CA PHE A 72 -10.78 5.44 10.21
C PHE A 72 -9.77 6.08 9.26
N SER A 73 -8.69 6.65 9.80
CA SER A 73 -7.70 7.37 9.01
C SER A 73 -6.27 7.06 9.43
N ILE A 74 -5.39 7.08 8.45
CA ILE A 74 -3.97 6.78 8.57
C ILE A 74 -3.15 7.90 7.91
N ASP A 75 -2.13 8.43 8.60
CA ASP A 75 -1.40 9.65 8.19
C ASP A 75 -2.33 10.81 7.77
N GLY A 76 -3.47 10.97 8.44
CA GLY A 76 -4.51 11.96 8.09
C GLY A 76 -5.34 11.61 6.85
N VAL A 77 -5.08 10.50 6.18
CA VAL A 77 -5.82 10.02 5.01
C VAL A 77 -6.91 9.02 5.42
N LEU A 78 -8.14 9.27 4.98
CA LEU A 78 -9.29 8.40 5.22
C LEU A 78 -9.18 7.08 4.43
N ILE A 79 -9.52 5.96 5.07
CA ILE A 79 -9.80 4.71 4.36
C ILE A 79 -11.25 4.76 3.87
N ILE A 80 -11.44 4.71 2.55
CA ILE A 80 -12.73 4.96 1.89
C ILE A 80 -13.49 3.68 1.53
N GLU A 81 -12.78 2.59 1.28
CA GLU A 81 -13.37 1.26 1.08
C GLU A 81 -12.47 0.23 1.77
N LEU A 82 -13.13 -0.65 2.52
CA LEU A 82 -12.52 -1.57 3.47
C LEU A 82 -12.62 -2.98 2.89
N ASP A 83 -11.60 -3.81 3.11
CA ASP A 83 -11.63 -5.23 2.75
C ASP A 83 -12.05 -5.49 1.29
N ILE A 84 -11.61 -4.64 0.34
CA ILE A 84 -11.94 -4.76 -1.10
C ILE A 84 -11.47 -6.11 -1.66
N TYR A 85 -10.38 -6.61 -1.10
CA TYR A 85 -9.89 -7.95 -1.34
C TYR A 85 -9.30 -8.48 -0.06
N VAL A 86 -9.71 -9.70 0.32
CA VAL A 86 -9.17 -10.41 1.47
C VAL A 86 -8.99 -11.88 1.09
N ASP A 87 -7.80 -12.41 1.29
CA ASP A 87 -7.51 -13.84 1.28
C ASP A 87 -6.62 -14.20 2.48
N SER A 88 -6.13 -15.44 2.56
CA SER A 88 -5.29 -15.90 3.67
C SER A 88 -3.97 -15.13 3.86
N PHE A 89 -3.52 -14.36 2.88
CA PHE A 89 -2.21 -13.70 2.84
C PHE A 89 -2.27 -12.20 2.75
N ILE A 90 -3.30 -11.65 2.09
CA ILE A 90 -3.40 -10.22 1.80
C ILE A 90 -4.78 -9.68 2.19
N ALA A 91 -4.80 -8.45 2.70
CA ALA A 91 -6.01 -7.63 2.76
C ALA A 91 -5.72 -6.26 2.14
N ILE A 92 -6.62 -5.81 1.27
CA ILE A 92 -6.51 -4.57 0.49
C ILE A 92 -7.63 -3.62 0.90
N HIS A 93 -7.22 -2.41 1.29
CA HIS A 93 -8.11 -1.29 1.59
C HIS A 93 -7.82 -0.14 0.65
N ARG A 94 -8.82 0.64 0.27
CA ARG A 94 -8.64 1.83 -0.57
C ARG A 94 -8.68 3.08 0.27
N ILE A 95 -7.78 3.99 -0.04
CA ILE A 95 -7.58 5.23 0.71
C ILE A 95 -7.87 6.45 -0.16
N ALA A 96 -8.23 7.57 0.46
CA ALA A 96 -8.66 8.77 -0.25
C ALA A 96 -7.52 9.41 -1.08
N TYR A 97 -6.28 9.35 -0.57
CA TYR A 97 -5.11 9.97 -1.16
C TYR A 97 -3.87 9.08 -0.96
N PRO A 98 -2.84 9.20 -1.82
CA PRO A 98 -1.60 8.46 -1.59
C PRO A 98 -0.93 8.94 -0.31
N LEU A 99 -0.38 8.00 0.45
CA LEU A 99 0.39 8.28 1.65
C LEU A 99 1.75 8.88 1.28
N ASP A 100 2.14 9.91 2.02
CA ASP A 100 3.38 10.63 1.81
C ASP A 100 4.47 10.15 2.78
N TYR A 101 5.36 9.29 2.29
CA TYR A 101 6.50 8.78 3.06
C TYR A 101 7.48 9.89 3.46
N THR A 102 7.39 11.10 2.91
CA THR A 102 8.29 12.22 3.24
C THR A 102 7.89 12.90 4.55
N THR A 103 6.61 12.79 4.94
CA THR A 103 6.07 13.40 6.16
C THR A 103 6.52 12.62 7.42
N TYR A 104 6.61 11.29 7.34
CA TYR A 104 6.98 10.43 8.47
C TYR A 104 8.18 9.49 8.20
N GLY A 105 8.81 9.56 7.02
CA GLY A 105 9.94 8.71 6.59
C GLY A 105 11.17 9.48 6.08
N GLY A 106 11.27 10.78 6.38
CA GLY A 106 12.51 11.57 6.18
C GLY A 106 12.88 11.92 4.73
N GLY A 107 11.99 11.69 3.76
CA GLY A 107 12.19 12.07 2.36
C GLY A 107 11.83 13.54 2.05
N SER A 108 12.09 14.00 0.82
CA SER A 108 11.66 15.31 0.32
C SER A 108 10.35 15.21 -0.46
N LYS A 109 9.37 16.07 -0.13
CA LYS A 109 7.99 16.09 -0.67
C LYS A 109 7.93 16.01 -2.20
N LEU A 110 7.41 14.90 -2.73
CA LEU A 110 7.23 14.72 -4.17
C LEU A 110 5.83 15.16 -4.60
N ILE A 111 5.76 16.30 -5.30
CA ILE A 111 4.54 16.74 -5.98
C ILE A 111 4.41 15.89 -7.25
N SER A 112 3.66 14.80 -7.18
CA SER A 112 3.48 13.89 -8.31
C SER A 112 2.03 13.92 -8.81
N LYS A 113 1.88 14.30 -10.08
CA LYS A 113 0.62 14.35 -10.82
C LYS A 113 0.41 12.97 -11.46
N TRP A 114 -0.26 12.07 -10.77
CA TRP A 114 -0.49 10.68 -11.20
C TRP A 114 -1.80 10.51 -11.98
N PRO A 115 -1.86 9.60 -12.99
CA PRO A 115 -3.11 9.05 -13.48
C PRO A 115 -3.73 8.10 -12.43
N LEU A 116 -5.07 8.14 -12.37
CA LEU A 116 -5.98 7.56 -11.38
C LEU A 116 -6.00 6.02 -11.30
N PHE A 117 -4.90 5.37 -10.90
CA PHE A 117 -4.97 3.98 -10.46
C PHE A 117 -4.96 3.94 -8.93
N THR A 118 -6.17 3.97 -8.37
CA THR A 118 -6.60 3.57 -7.02
C THR A 118 -5.52 3.45 -5.96
N PHE A 119 -5.46 4.42 -5.03
CA PHE A 119 -4.59 4.35 -3.87
C PHE A 119 -5.06 3.23 -2.93
N MET A 120 -4.21 2.22 -2.75
CA MET A 120 -4.51 1.04 -1.93
C MET A 120 -3.49 0.93 -0.80
N LEU A 121 -3.98 0.70 0.42
CA LEU A 121 -3.20 0.15 1.52
C LEU A 121 -3.22 -1.38 1.36
N VAL A 122 -2.03 -1.96 1.21
CA VAL A 122 -1.86 -3.39 1.04
C VAL A 122 -1.25 -3.97 2.31
N THR A 123 -1.85 -5.01 2.86
CA THR A 123 -1.43 -5.59 4.13
C THR A 123 -1.13 -7.07 3.88
N VAL A 124 0.05 -7.60 4.27
CA VAL A 124 0.52 -8.94 3.86
C VAL A 124 1.14 -9.76 5.00
N VAL A 125 0.96 -11.08 5.03
CA VAL A 125 1.76 -12.00 5.88
C VAL A 125 2.82 -12.69 5.02
N TRP A 126 4.09 -12.64 5.44
CA TRP A 126 5.14 -13.49 4.87
C TRP A 126 5.21 -14.81 5.65
N PHE A 127 5.30 -15.94 4.95
CA PHE A 127 5.81 -17.16 5.55
C PHE A 127 7.32 -17.01 5.74
N ILE A 128 7.76 -17.14 6.99
CA ILE A 128 9.15 -17.43 7.34
C ILE A 128 9.29 -18.96 7.37
#